data_AF-T0YIK4-F1
#
_entry.id   AF-T0YIK4-F1
#
_cell.length_a   1.000
_cell.length_b   1.000
_cell.length_c   1.000
_cell.angle_alpha   90.00
_cell.angle_beta   90.00
_cell.angle_gamma   90.00
#
_symmetry.space_group_name_H-M   'P 1'
#
loop_
_entity.id
_entity.type
_entity.pdbx_description
1 polymer ?
#
loop_
_entity_poly.entity_id
_entity_poly.type
_entity_poly.pdbx_seq_one_letter_code
_entity_poly.pdbx_strand_id
1 'polypeptide(L)' 'SFVSAASFQETTRVLTEAAINGKTDDLAGLKENVIVGRLIPAGTGFPKFRMTAIGSSDSEVGNGDIFE' A
#
# COMPACT_ATOMS: atom_id res chain seq x y z
N SER A 1 7.90 5.34 -5.06
CA SER A 1 8.47 4.73 -3.84
C SER A 1 9.98 4.65 -3.89
N PHE A 2 10.66 5.13 -2.84
CA PHE A 2 12.10 4.93 -2.68
C PHE A 2 12.43 3.57 -2.04
N VAL A 3 11.54 3.03 -1.20
CA VAL A 3 11.71 1.70 -0.57
C VAL A 3 11.73 0.60 -1.62
N SER A 4 10.84 0.69 -2.60
CA SER A 4 10.83 -0.19 -3.76
C SER A 4 12.09 0.03 -4.61
N ALA A 5 12.47 1.26 -4.94
CA ALA A 5 13.66 1.52 -5.77
C ALA A 5 14.96 0.97 -5.13
N ALA A 6 15.16 1.22 -3.83
CA ALA A 6 16.34 0.81 -3.08
C ALA A 6 16.52 -0.71 -2.99
N SER A 7 15.45 -1.48 -3.20
CA SER A 7 15.48 -2.93 -3.13
C SER A 7 15.93 -3.63 -4.43
N PHE A 8 15.97 -2.93 -5.58
CA PHE A 8 16.49 -3.50 -6.83
C PHE A 8 17.84 -2.94 -7.23
N GLN A 9 18.16 -1.68 -6.88
CA GLN A 9 19.36 -1.00 -7.36
C GLN A 9 19.93 -0.03 -6.33
N GLU A 10 21.26 0.11 -6.34
CA GLU A 10 22.05 1.17 -5.70
C GLU A 10 21.51 1.64 -4.34
N THR A 11 21.25 0.70 -3.43
CA THR A 11 20.52 0.91 -2.16
C THR A 11 21.02 2.12 -1.37
N THR A 12 22.34 2.26 -1.19
CA THR A 12 22.95 3.37 -0.44
C THR A 12 22.63 4.73 -1.07
N ARG A 13 22.72 4.84 -2.40
CA ARG A 13 22.45 6.09 -3.11
C ARG A 13 20.97 6.47 -3.01
N VAL A 14 20.08 5.51 -3.28
CA VAL A 14 18.63 5.73 -3.27
C VAL A 14 18.14 6.16 -1.89
N LEU A 15 18.64 5.53 -0.81
CA LEU A 15 18.29 5.91 0.56
C LEU A 15 18.85 7.28 0.95
N THR A 16 20.08 7.60 0.51
CA THR A 16 20.70 8.89 0.80
C THR A 16 19.94 10.03 0.13
N GLU A 17 19.61 9.90 -1.16
CA GLU A 17 18.84 10.90 -1.89
C GLU A 17 17.41 11.06 -1.31
N ALA A 18 16.79 9.97 -0.87
CA ALA A 18 15.47 10.03 -0.23
C ALA A 18 15.52 10.74 1.14
N ALA A 19 16.54 10.47 1.95
CA ALA A 19 16.74 11.09 3.26
C ALA A 19 17.01 12.60 3.15
N ILE A 20 17.88 13.01 2.22
CA ILE A 20 18.18 14.44 1.98
C ILE A 20 16.94 15.20 1.53
N ASN A 21 16.14 14.60 0.65
CA ASN A 21 14.93 15.23 0.12
C ASN A 21 13.70 15.08 1.04
N GLY A 22 13.83 14.42 2.20
CA GLY A 22 12.71 14.16 3.10
C GLY A 22 11.54 13.39 2.44
N LYS A 23 11.84 12.52 1.47
CA LYS A 23 10.80 11.82 0.70
C LYS A 23 10.05 10.83 1.61
N THR A 24 8.72 10.86 1.54
CA THR A 24 7.84 9.90 2.21
C THR A 24 7.27 8.92 1.18
N ASP A 25 7.00 7.69 1.62
CA ASP A 25 6.48 6.63 0.77
C ASP A 25 5.09 6.21 1.23
N ASP A 26 4.09 6.35 0.36
CA ASP A 26 2.69 6.05 0.70
C ASP A 26 2.37 4.55 0.58
N LEU A 27 3.33 3.71 0.19
CA LEU A 27 3.18 2.25 0.08
C LEU A 27 2.00 1.86 -0.81
N ALA A 28 1.76 2.56 -1.91
CA ALA A 28 0.65 2.29 -2.82
C ALA A 28 0.94 1.12 -3.78
N GLY A 29 2.21 0.72 -3.93
CA GLY A 29 2.67 -0.28 -4.87
C GLY A 29 2.73 -1.69 -4.31
N LEU A 30 2.75 -2.67 -5.21
CA LEU A 30 2.90 -4.09 -4.86
C LEU A 30 4.18 -4.35 -4.06
N LYS A 31 5.31 -3.86 -4.58
CA LYS A 31 6.64 -4.16 -4.05
C LYS A 31 6.88 -3.56 -2.67
N GLU A 32 6.44 -2.33 -2.45
CA GLU A 32 6.50 -1.71 -1.13
C GLU A 32 5.75 -2.51 -0.07
N ASN A 33 4.51 -2.91 -0.38
CA ASN A 33 3.68 -3.66 0.56
C ASN A 33 4.28 -5.03 0.89
N VAL A 34 4.89 -5.70 -0.11
CA VAL A 34 5.62 -6.95 0.13
C VAL A 34 6.82 -6.73 1.06
N ILE A 35 7.64 -5.70 0.80
CA ILE A 35 8.84 -5.41 1.61
C ILE A 35 8.46 -5.07 3.06
N VAL A 36 7.38 -4.31 3.25
CA VAL A 36 6.90 -3.88 4.58
C VAL A 36 6.08 -4.96 5.28
N GLY A 37 5.61 -5.99 4.57
CA GLY A 37 4.81 -7.09 5.12
C GLY A 37 3.31 -6.74 5.29
N ARG A 38 2.78 -5.81 4.50
CA ARG A 38 1.34 -5.47 4.46
C ARG A 38 0.66 -6.22 3.32
N LEU A 39 -0.67 -6.36 3.40
CA LEU A 39 -1.45 -6.94 2.31
C LEU A 39 -1.22 -6.15 1.02
N ILE A 40 -0.86 -6.86 -0.03
CA ILE A 40 -0.61 -6.27 -1.34
C ILE A 40 -1.92 -5.76 -1.97
N PRO A 41 -1.89 -4.66 -2.73
CA PRO A 41 -3.05 -4.16 -3.46
C PRO A 41 -3.27 -4.98 -4.74
N ALA A 42 -3.47 -6.29 -4.60
CA ALA A 42 -3.75 -7.22 -5.69
C ALA A 42 -4.62 -8.38 -5.18
N GLY A 43 -5.52 -8.89 -6.03
CA GLY A 43 -6.39 -10.03 -5.71
C GLY A 43 -7.21 -9.81 -4.43
N THR A 44 -7.12 -10.75 -3.49
CA THR A 44 -7.80 -10.73 -2.18
C THR A 44 -7.34 -9.60 -1.25
N GLY A 45 -6.23 -8.95 -1.56
CA GLY A 45 -5.76 -7.80 -0.80
C GLY A 45 -6.60 -6.54 -1.00
N PHE A 46 -7.36 -6.45 -2.10
CA PHE A 46 -8.32 -5.36 -2.30
C PHE A 46 -9.54 -5.52 -1.37
N PRO A 47 -10.01 -4.44 -0.73
CA PRO A 47 -11.19 -4.47 0.14
C PRO A 47 -12.43 -5.04 -0.58
N LYS A 48 -12.61 -4.70 -1.86
CA LYS A 48 -13.75 -5.14 -2.69
C LYS A 48 -13.79 -6.67 -2.90
N PHE A 49 -12.64 -7.34 -2.92
CA PHE A 49 -12.57 -8.79 -3.11
C PHE A 49 -12.47 -9.56 -1.80
N ARG A 50 -12.23 -8.88 -0.66
CA ARG A 50 -12.21 -9.49 0.67
C ARG A 50 -13.61 -9.99 1.09
N MET A 51 -14.66 -9.40 0.53
CA MET A 51 -16.06 -9.68 0.86
C MET A 51 -16.68 -10.85 0.08
N THR A 52 -16.06 -11.32 -1.01
CA THR A 52 -16.59 -12.43 -1.83
C THR A 52 -16.23 -13.82 -1.29
N ALA A 53 -15.31 -13.92 -0.32
CA ALA A 53 -14.79 -15.19 0.20
C ALA A 53 -15.30 -15.58 1.60
N ILE A 54 -16.13 -14.77 2.26
CA ILE A 54 -16.67 -15.08 3.60
C ILE A 54 -18.19 -15.02 3.53
N GLY A 55 -18.81 -16.19 3.42
CA GLY A 55 -20.24 -16.32 3.63
C GLY A 55 -20.57 -16.17 5.11
N SER A 56 -20.97 -14.96 5.52
CA SER A 56 -21.90 -14.69 6.64
C SER A 56 -21.95 -13.18 6.88
N SER A 57 -23.18 -12.65 6.89
CA SER A 57 -23.62 -11.40 7.53
C SER A 57 -22.55 -10.55 8.21
N ASP A 58 -22.31 -9.34 7.71
CA ASP A 58 -22.43 -8.14 8.54
C ASP A 58 -22.47 -6.87 7.69
N SER A 59 -23.43 -6.03 8.06
CA SER A 59 -23.85 -4.77 7.49
C SER A 59 -22.87 -3.62 7.77
N GLU A 60 -22.71 -2.78 6.74
CA GLU A 60 -22.44 -1.33 6.73
C GLU A 60 -21.53 -0.70 7.81
N VAL A 61 -20.39 -0.13 7.38
CA VAL A 61 -19.90 1.14 7.93
C VAL A 61 -19.51 2.05 6.77
N GLY A 62 -20.18 3.21 6.71
CA GLY A 62 -20.34 4.03 5.53
C GLY A 62 -19.17 4.94 5.16
N ASN A 63 -19.29 5.50 3.96
CA ASN A 63 -18.67 6.77 3.62
C ASN A 63 -19.81 7.78 3.47
N GLY A 64 -19.96 8.58 4.53
CA GLY A 64 -20.60 9.87 4.39
C GLY A 64 -19.67 10.78 3.60
N ASP A 65 -19.99 10.96 2.33
CA ASP A 65 -19.61 12.14 1.56
C ASP A 65 -20.92 12.76 1.06
N ILE A 66 -21.60 13.43 1.99
CA ILE A 66 -22.40 14.61 1.69
C ILE A 66 -21.41 15.78 1.70
N PHE A 67 -21.21 16.42 0.55
CA PHE A 67 -20.89 17.84 0.30
C PHE A 67 -20.14 17.96 -1.05
N GLU A 68 -20.91 18.48 -2.04
CA GLU A 68 -20.59 18.82 -3.45
C GLU A 68 -20.04 17.74 -4.39
#